data_AF-A0A2N2KTM4-F1
#
_entry.id   AF-A0A2N2KTM4-F1
#
_cell.length_a   1.000
_cell.length_b   1.000
_cell.length_c   1.000
_cell.angle_alpha   90.00
_cell.angle_beta   90.00
_cell.angle_gamma   90.00
#
_symmetry.space_group_name_H-M   'P 1'
#
loop_
_entity.id
_entity.type
_entity.pdbx_description
1 polymer ?
#
loop_
_entity_poly.entity_id
_entity_poly.type
_entity_poly.pdbx_seq_one_letter_code
_entity_poly.pdbx_strand_id
1 'polypeptide(L)'
;MKHDYSSVMKSLQGLSADLLQVATYENPAPRCVIILEKDPPYLLESLETLRDYCHKHHLPFPLLINRQFVLSSLDSYPLEFLDIVSSGYQNLLAKEDLLSDLKFATADLRLQMERELKSKWLYTRLAVLEQKQKPRALAETLTMSINAIVPVLKGFCYLGERVIPNNLSDLSAQVAEVTKLNLSLLNSWVQLDKADIYIIKNYLEILHSLTVALDKI
;
A
#
# COMPACT_ATOMS: atom_id res chain seq x y z
N MET A 1 -23.01 11.20 2.24
CA MET A 1 -22.89 10.37 1.02
C MET A 1 -21.69 9.47 1.23
N LYS A 2 -21.81 8.14 1.10
CA LYS A 2 -20.64 7.25 1.28
C LYS A 2 -19.65 7.57 0.15
N HIS A 3 -18.42 7.94 0.51
CA HIS A 3 -17.34 8.17 -0.45
C HIS A 3 -16.77 6.82 -0.85
N ASP A 4 -17.47 6.08 -1.71
CA ASP A 4 -17.07 4.77 -2.19
C ASP A 4 -17.15 4.67 -3.72
N TYR A 5 -16.55 3.62 -4.29
CA TYR A 5 -16.53 3.38 -5.73
C TYR A 5 -17.80 2.68 -6.25
N SER A 6 -18.92 2.73 -5.50
CA SER A 6 -20.17 2.01 -5.86
C SER A 6 -20.72 2.35 -7.25
N SER A 7 -20.37 3.52 -7.79
CA SER A 7 -20.83 4.01 -9.09
C SER A 7 -19.72 4.12 -10.16
N VAL A 8 -18.50 3.65 -9.86
CA VAL A 8 -17.33 3.76 -10.76
C VAL A 8 -17.59 3.10 -12.11
N MET A 9 -18.41 2.04 -12.16
CA MET A 9 -18.73 1.36 -13.42
C MET A 9 -19.34 2.29 -14.48
N LYS A 10 -20.05 3.36 -14.07
CA LYS A 10 -20.63 4.33 -15.00
C LYS A 10 -19.56 5.17 -15.71
N SER A 11 -18.42 5.41 -15.06
CA SER A 11 -17.29 6.14 -15.65
C SER A 11 -16.35 5.25 -16.46
N LEU A 12 -16.64 3.95 -16.62
CA LEU A 12 -15.81 2.99 -17.36
C LEU A 12 -16.44 2.53 -18.68
N GLN A 13 -17.56 3.14 -19.10
CA GLN A 13 -18.27 2.73 -20.32
C GLN A 13 -17.39 2.81 -21.58
N GLY A 14 -16.52 3.83 -21.67
CA GLY A 14 -15.57 3.99 -22.77
C GLY A 14 -14.47 2.92 -22.84
N LEU A 15 -14.28 2.15 -21.76
CA LEU A 15 -13.26 1.08 -21.65
C LEU A 15 -13.85 -0.33 -21.71
N SER A 16 -15.17 -0.45 -21.93
CA SER A 16 -15.91 -1.72 -21.77
C SER A 16 -15.38 -2.89 -22.60
N ALA A 17 -14.81 -2.62 -23.79
CA ALA A 17 -14.22 -3.63 -24.65
C ALA A 17 -13.04 -4.35 -23.97
N ASP A 18 -12.12 -3.59 -23.38
CA ASP A 18 -10.90 -4.11 -22.77
C ASP A 18 -11.02 -4.33 -21.25
N LEU A 19 -12.14 -3.98 -20.62
CA LEU A 19 -12.32 -4.15 -19.17
C LEU A 19 -12.36 -5.64 -18.78
N LEU A 20 -11.40 -6.10 -17.97
CA LEU A 20 -11.32 -7.50 -17.53
C LEU A 20 -11.87 -7.68 -16.11
N GLN A 21 -11.41 -6.85 -15.18
CA GLN A 21 -11.79 -6.91 -13.76
C GLN A 21 -11.83 -5.50 -13.15
N VAL A 22 -12.80 -5.24 -12.29
CA VAL A 22 -12.88 -4.04 -11.45
C VAL A 22 -13.17 -4.50 -10.03
N ALA A 23 -12.29 -4.18 -9.10
CA ALA A 23 -12.41 -4.59 -7.71
C ALA A 23 -12.17 -3.43 -6.74
N THR A 24 -12.89 -3.43 -5.63
CA THR A 24 -12.73 -2.45 -4.54
C THR A 24 -12.17 -3.11 -3.30
N TYR A 25 -11.30 -2.42 -2.58
CA TYR A 25 -10.71 -2.89 -1.33
C TYR A 25 -10.45 -1.68 -0.41
N GLU A 26 -10.17 -1.92 0.87
CA GLU A 26 -9.99 -0.85 1.85
C GLU A 26 -8.64 -1.00 2.57
N ASN A 27 -7.80 0.04 2.50
CA ASN A 27 -6.59 0.14 3.34
C ASN A 27 -6.04 1.58 3.46
N PRO A 28 -6.30 2.30 4.56
CA PRO A 28 -7.55 2.27 5.34
C PRO A 28 -8.69 3.03 4.63
N ALA A 29 -8.37 3.75 3.55
CA ALA A 29 -9.34 4.43 2.70
C ALA A 29 -9.85 3.49 1.59
N PRO A 30 -11.02 3.78 1.00
CA PRO A 30 -11.52 3.07 -0.17
C PRO A 30 -10.52 3.17 -1.33
N ARG A 31 -10.22 2.03 -1.93
CA ARG A 31 -9.39 1.89 -3.13
C ARG A 31 -10.11 1.07 -4.18
N CYS A 32 -9.68 1.24 -5.41
CA CYS A 32 -10.19 0.52 -6.56
C CYS A 32 -9.01 0.10 -7.43
N VAL A 33 -9.08 -1.11 -7.96
CA VAL A 33 -8.19 -1.61 -9.01
C VAL A 33 -9.02 -1.91 -10.25
N ILE A 34 -8.54 -1.43 -11.39
CA ILE A 34 -9.11 -1.66 -12.71
C ILE A 34 -8.05 -2.42 -13.51
N ILE A 35 -8.41 -3.62 -13.93
CA ILE A 35 -7.58 -4.49 -14.72
C ILE A 35 -8.17 -4.58 -16.12
N LEU A 36 -7.38 -4.18 -17.10
CA LEU A 36 -7.71 -4.27 -18.51
C LEU A 36 -7.10 -5.54 -19.13
N GLU A 37 -7.72 -6.04 -20.19
CA GLU A 37 -7.16 -7.04 -21.09
C GLU A 37 -5.84 -6.55 -21.69
N LYS A 38 -5.83 -5.30 -22.17
CA LYS A 38 -4.71 -4.57 -22.75
C LYS A 38 -4.98 -3.06 -22.66
N ASP A 39 -3.94 -2.26 -22.82
CA ASP A 39 -4.10 -0.80 -22.84
C ASP A 39 -4.77 -0.37 -24.16
N PRO A 40 -5.85 0.42 -24.11
CA PRO A 40 -6.46 0.98 -25.31
C PRO A 40 -5.55 2.07 -25.91
N PRO A 41 -5.68 2.35 -27.22
CA PRO A 41 -5.11 3.55 -27.81
C PRO A 41 -5.57 4.80 -27.06
N TYR A 42 -4.68 5.76 -26.85
CA TYR A 42 -4.99 7.02 -26.14
C TYR A 42 -5.55 6.77 -24.72
N LEU A 43 -4.88 5.90 -23.97
CA LEU A 43 -5.33 5.47 -22.65
C LEU A 43 -5.63 6.66 -21.72
N LEU A 44 -4.76 7.66 -21.65
CA LEU A 44 -4.94 8.78 -20.71
C LEU A 44 -6.18 9.62 -21.07
N GLU A 45 -6.45 9.80 -22.35
CA GLU A 45 -7.62 10.49 -22.89
C GLU A 45 -8.90 9.67 -22.71
N SER A 46 -8.81 8.34 -22.72
CA SER A 46 -9.96 7.49 -22.47
C SER A 46 -10.45 7.51 -21.01
N LEU A 47 -9.64 8.08 -20.09
CA LEU A 47 -9.90 8.10 -18.64
C LEU A 47 -10.52 9.40 -18.12
N GLU A 48 -10.86 10.37 -18.98
CA GLU A 48 -11.39 11.67 -18.54
C GLU A 48 -12.64 11.53 -17.68
N THR A 49 -13.56 10.65 -18.07
CA THR A 49 -14.79 10.39 -17.31
C THR A 49 -14.51 9.78 -15.93
N LEU A 50 -13.50 8.92 -15.81
CA LEU A 50 -13.05 8.36 -14.54
C LEU A 50 -12.36 9.41 -13.67
N ARG A 51 -11.54 10.28 -14.28
CA ARG A 51 -10.88 11.40 -13.59
C ARG A 51 -11.92 12.35 -13.00
N ASP A 52 -12.92 12.75 -13.78
CA ASP A 52 -13.99 13.64 -13.35
C ASP A 52 -14.83 13.00 -12.24
N TYR A 53 -15.10 11.69 -12.33
CA TYR A 53 -15.75 10.93 -11.28
C TYR A 53 -14.94 10.96 -9.97
N CYS A 54 -13.66 10.61 -10.01
CA CYS A 54 -12.82 10.59 -8.80
C CYS A 54 -12.71 11.97 -8.15
N HIS A 55 -12.52 13.02 -8.96
CA HIS A 55 -12.47 14.40 -8.48
C HIS A 55 -13.79 14.83 -7.82
N LYS A 56 -14.94 14.60 -8.49
CA LYS A 56 -16.27 14.92 -7.95
C LYS A 56 -16.55 14.23 -6.62
N HIS A 57 -16.08 12.98 -6.47
CA HIS A 57 -16.34 12.15 -5.31
C HIS A 57 -15.24 12.21 -4.24
N HIS A 58 -14.17 12.99 -4.44
CA HIS A 58 -13.01 13.06 -3.55
C HIS A 58 -12.38 11.69 -3.29
N LEU A 59 -12.34 10.85 -4.32
CA LEU A 59 -11.76 9.52 -4.27
C LEU A 59 -10.33 9.53 -4.82
N PRO A 60 -9.43 8.68 -4.28
CA PRO A 60 -8.17 8.38 -4.94
C PRO A 60 -8.41 7.94 -6.39
N PHE A 61 -7.42 8.12 -7.26
CA PHE A 61 -7.53 7.54 -8.59
C PHE A 61 -7.32 6.01 -8.50
N PRO A 62 -8.12 5.17 -9.18
CA PRO A 62 -7.93 3.73 -9.15
C PRO A 62 -6.55 3.30 -9.65
N LEU A 63 -6.01 2.21 -9.11
CA LEU A 63 -4.89 1.52 -9.72
C LEU A 63 -5.35 0.97 -11.07
N LEU A 64 -4.78 1.48 -12.16
CA LEU A 64 -5.10 1.06 -13.52
C LEU A 64 -3.93 0.26 -14.09
N ILE A 65 -4.19 -1.01 -14.39
CA ILE A 65 -3.20 -1.96 -14.90
C ILE A 65 -3.83 -2.87 -15.96
N ASN A 66 -3.02 -3.68 -16.63
CA ASN A 66 -3.50 -4.66 -17.60
C ASN A 66 -3.07 -6.09 -17.22
N ARG A 67 -3.60 -7.12 -17.92
CA ARG A 67 -3.28 -8.53 -17.65
C ARG A 67 -1.77 -8.76 -17.64
N GLN A 68 -1.06 -8.25 -18.66
CA GLN A 68 0.38 -8.47 -18.76
C GLN A 68 1.10 -7.94 -17.52
N PHE A 69 0.75 -6.74 -17.06
CA PHE A 69 1.30 -6.16 -15.84
C PHE A 69 1.03 -7.03 -14.61
N VAL A 70 -0.18 -7.56 -14.44
CA VAL A 70 -0.49 -8.47 -13.31
C VAL A 70 0.39 -9.73 -13.35
N LEU A 71 0.49 -10.37 -14.51
CA LEU A 71 1.19 -11.64 -14.68
C LEU A 71 2.71 -11.51 -14.58
N SER A 72 3.29 -10.35 -14.90
CA SER A 72 4.74 -10.15 -14.92
C SER A 72 5.29 -9.30 -13.78
N SER A 73 4.47 -8.85 -12.82
CA SER A 73 4.92 -7.91 -11.78
C SER A 73 4.95 -8.49 -10.37
N LEU A 74 4.64 -9.77 -10.16
CA LEU A 74 4.70 -10.38 -8.83
C LEU A 74 6.13 -10.51 -8.28
N ASP A 75 7.14 -10.38 -9.14
CA ASP A 75 8.56 -10.38 -8.77
C ASP A 75 9.06 -9.02 -8.27
N SER A 76 8.38 -7.95 -8.68
CA SER A 76 8.83 -6.56 -8.55
C SER A 76 7.88 -5.70 -7.71
N TYR A 77 6.58 -6.02 -7.73
CA TYR A 77 5.49 -5.37 -6.99
C TYR A 77 4.61 -6.37 -6.19
N PRO A 78 5.16 -7.42 -5.52
CA PRO A 78 4.33 -8.36 -4.77
C PRO A 78 3.54 -7.73 -3.61
N LEU A 79 4.06 -6.69 -2.96
CA LEU A 79 3.40 -6.06 -1.81
C LEU A 79 2.12 -5.31 -2.20
N GLU A 80 2.07 -4.71 -3.39
CA GLU A 80 0.90 -4.02 -3.92
C GLU A 80 -0.26 -4.99 -4.14
N PHE A 81 0.03 -6.15 -4.72
CA PHE A 81 -0.97 -7.19 -4.93
C PHE A 81 -1.34 -7.90 -3.63
N LEU A 82 -0.37 -8.14 -2.73
CA LEU A 82 -0.63 -8.65 -1.39
C LEU A 82 -1.58 -7.72 -0.62
N ASP A 83 -1.40 -6.40 -0.75
CA ASP A 83 -2.28 -5.41 -0.14
C ASP A 83 -3.74 -5.59 -0.59
N ILE A 84 -3.96 -5.75 -1.89
CA ILE A 84 -5.29 -5.96 -2.48
C ILE A 84 -5.93 -7.26 -1.97
N VAL A 85 -5.21 -8.38 -2.05
CA VAL A 85 -5.78 -9.69 -1.67
C VAL A 85 -6.00 -9.81 -0.17
N SER A 86 -5.09 -9.30 0.64
CA SER A 86 -5.19 -9.35 2.11
C SER A 86 -6.31 -8.46 2.66
N SER A 87 -6.67 -7.41 1.93
CA SER A 87 -7.78 -6.52 2.30
C SER A 87 -9.16 -7.05 1.91
N GLY A 88 -9.27 -8.26 1.33
CA GLY A 88 -10.56 -8.89 1.03
C GLY A 88 -11.35 -8.15 -0.04
N TYR A 89 -10.70 -7.88 -1.18
CA TYR A 89 -11.31 -7.15 -2.30
C TYR A 89 -12.67 -7.71 -2.71
N GLN A 90 -13.53 -6.84 -3.24
CA GLN A 90 -14.84 -7.19 -3.79
C GLN A 90 -14.89 -6.83 -5.27
N ASN A 91 -15.22 -7.82 -6.11
CA ASN A 91 -15.39 -7.61 -7.54
C ASN A 91 -16.70 -6.86 -7.82
N LEU A 92 -16.60 -5.71 -8.50
CA LEU A 92 -17.72 -5.01 -9.14
C LEU A 92 -17.98 -5.55 -10.55
N LEU A 93 -16.92 -6.04 -11.19
CA LEU A 93 -16.93 -6.75 -12.47
C LEU A 93 -15.76 -7.74 -12.48
N ALA A 94 -15.99 -8.96 -12.93
CA ALA A 94 -14.93 -9.90 -13.27
C ALA A 94 -15.37 -10.76 -14.47
N LYS A 95 -14.78 -10.52 -15.64
CA LYS A 95 -14.82 -11.49 -16.75
C LYS A 95 -13.91 -12.68 -16.43
N GLU A 96 -12.80 -12.38 -15.76
CA GLU A 96 -11.83 -13.29 -15.15
C GLU A 96 -11.37 -12.63 -13.84
N ASP A 97 -11.21 -13.41 -12.77
CA ASP A 97 -10.65 -12.90 -11.51
C ASP A 97 -9.15 -13.23 -11.47
N LEU A 98 -8.32 -12.28 -11.92
CA LEU A 98 -6.86 -12.46 -11.91
C LEU A 98 -6.25 -12.32 -10.51
N LEU A 99 -6.99 -11.72 -9.56
CA LEU A 99 -6.50 -11.47 -8.21
C LEU A 99 -6.62 -12.71 -7.31
N SER A 100 -7.57 -13.61 -7.58
CA SER A 100 -7.86 -14.75 -6.70
C SER A 100 -6.77 -15.83 -6.71
N ASP A 101 -6.02 -15.95 -7.80
CA ASP A 101 -5.03 -17.01 -8.01
C ASP A 101 -3.57 -16.55 -7.81
N LEU A 102 -3.37 -15.32 -7.34
CA LEU A 102 -2.02 -14.76 -7.15
C LEU A 102 -1.26 -15.53 -6.06
N LYS A 103 -0.01 -15.88 -6.39
CA LYS A 103 0.92 -16.55 -5.47
C LYS A 103 2.17 -15.70 -5.33
N PHE A 104 2.54 -15.42 -4.09
CA PHE A 104 3.67 -14.54 -3.78
C PHE A 104 4.88 -15.39 -3.41
N ALA A 105 5.95 -15.28 -4.19
CA ALA A 105 7.19 -15.93 -3.84
C ALA A 105 7.83 -15.22 -2.64
N THR A 106 8.25 -16.01 -1.64
CA THR A 106 8.92 -15.48 -0.44
C THR A 106 10.15 -14.64 -0.79
N ALA A 107 10.95 -15.06 -1.77
CA ALA A 107 12.15 -14.32 -2.17
C ALA A 107 11.83 -12.91 -2.71
N ASP A 108 10.79 -12.78 -3.53
CA ASP A 108 10.40 -11.52 -4.14
C ASP A 108 9.78 -10.57 -3.12
N LEU A 109 8.91 -11.09 -2.24
CA LEU A 109 8.38 -10.33 -1.10
C LEU A 109 9.52 -9.77 -0.24
N ARG A 110 10.46 -10.63 0.17
CA ARG A 110 11.60 -10.22 1.01
C ARG A 110 12.44 -9.15 0.31
N LEU A 111 12.71 -9.33 -0.98
CA LEU A 111 13.49 -8.37 -1.76
C LEU A 111 12.81 -7.00 -1.82
N GLN A 112 11.50 -6.94 -2.07
CA GLN A 112 10.77 -5.67 -2.06
C GLN A 112 10.69 -5.07 -0.65
N MET A 113 10.42 -5.88 0.37
CA MET A 113 10.38 -5.45 1.77
C MET A 113 11.70 -4.81 2.22
N GLU A 114 12.84 -5.42 1.88
CA GLU A 114 14.17 -4.89 2.19
C GLU A 114 14.42 -3.54 1.50
N ARG A 115 14.06 -3.44 0.21
CA ARG A 115 14.16 -2.19 -0.56
C ARG A 115 13.34 -1.08 0.07
N GLU A 116 12.09 -1.37 0.47
CA GLU A 116 11.22 -0.38 1.12
C GLU A 116 11.78 0.06 2.48
N LEU A 117 12.16 -0.88 3.35
CA LEU A 117 12.71 -0.54 4.68
C LEU A 117 13.99 0.30 4.58
N LYS A 118 14.94 -0.10 3.72
CA LYS A 118 16.19 0.64 3.52
C LYS A 118 15.94 2.02 2.91
N SER A 119 15.01 2.11 1.96
CA SER A 119 14.64 3.39 1.35
C SER A 119 13.99 4.33 2.37
N LYS A 120 13.06 3.85 3.19
CA LYS A 120 12.46 4.69 4.25
C LYS A 120 13.46 5.10 5.30
N TRP A 121 14.38 4.22 5.68
CA TRP A 121 15.44 4.56 6.62
C TRP A 121 16.34 5.67 6.06
N LEU A 122 16.69 5.61 4.77
CA LEU A 122 17.52 6.59 4.08
C LEU A 122 16.78 7.92 3.83
N TYR A 123 15.55 7.89 3.33
CA TYR A 123 14.83 9.13 3.01
C TYR A 123 14.31 9.85 4.25
N THR A 124 13.91 9.13 5.31
CA THR A 124 13.52 9.76 6.56
C THR A 124 14.67 10.54 7.19
N ARG A 125 15.89 9.98 7.21
CA ARG A 125 17.05 10.72 7.75
C ARG A 125 17.43 11.93 6.91
N LEU A 126 17.38 11.83 5.58
CA LEU A 126 17.73 12.94 4.68
C LEU A 126 16.73 14.08 4.86
N ALA A 127 15.44 13.77 4.86
CA ALA A 127 14.38 14.76 5.10
C ALA A 127 14.56 15.49 6.44
N VAL A 128 14.95 14.77 7.50
CA VAL A 128 15.20 15.35 8.84
C VAL A 128 16.44 16.25 8.87
N LEU A 129 17.47 15.95 8.06
CA LEU A 129 18.68 16.78 7.98
C LEU A 129 18.46 18.04 7.15
N GLU A 130 17.64 17.97 6.10
CA GLU A 130 17.30 19.10 5.23
C GLU A 130 16.34 20.09 5.92
N GLN A 131 15.40 19.56 6.69
CA GLN A 131 14.46 20.36 7.46
C GLN A 131 15.16 20.77 8.77
N LYS A 132 15.25 22.07 9.10
CA LYS A 132 15.88 22.59 10.33
C LYS A 132 15.16 22.18 11.64
N GLN A 133 14.95 20.88 11.89
CA GLN A 133 14.30 20.26 13.05
C GLN A 133 13.00 20.96 13.50
N LYS A 134 12.18 21.40 12.54
CA LYS A 134 10.88 22.02 12.83
C LYS A 134 9.90 20.93 13.30
N PRO A 135 9.32 21.00 14.51
CA PRO A 135 8.59 19.87 15.07
C PRO A 135 7.43 19.33 14.22
N ARG A 136 6.71 20.22 13.52
CA ARG A 136 5.61 19.84 12.61
C ARG A 136 6.12 19.09 11.38
N ALA A 137 7.21 19.57 10.78
CA ALA A 137 7.79 18.95 9.58
C ALA A 137 8.39 17.57 9.90
N LEU A 138 8.92 17.40 11.12
CA LEU A 138 9.33 16.09 11.64
C LEU A 138 8.14 15.14 11.77
N ALA A 139 7.01 15.60 12.31
CA ALA A 139 5.80 14.78 12.40
C ALA A 139 5.26 14.39 11.02
N GLU A 140 5.22 15.32 10.07
CA GLU A 140 4.81 15.04 8.68
C GLU A 140 5.74 14.00 8.02
N THR A 141 7.06 14.11 8.22
CA THR A 141 8.04 13.13 7.73
C THR A 141 7.83 11.76 8.36
N LEU A 142 7.56 11.71 9.67
CA LEU A 142 7.31 10.49 10.42
C LEU A 142 6.04 9.78 9.93
N THR A 143 4.92 10.51 9.85
CA THR A 143 3.63 9.99 9.37
C THR A 143 3.73 9.47 7.94
N MET A 144 4.39 10.22 7.04
CA MET A 144 4.61 9.77 5.67
C MET A 144 5.42 8.46 5.62
N SER A 145 6.48 8.35 6.43
CA SER A 145 7.34 7.18 6.44
C SER A 145 6.64 5.94 7.03
N ILE A 146 5.92 6.10 8.15
CA ILE A 146 5.17 5.00 8.78
C ILE A 146 4.09 4.48 7.84
N ASN A 147 3.32 5.37 7.21
CA ASN A 147 2.28 4.96 6.26
C ASN A 147 2.87 4.20 5.06
N ALA A 148 4.08 4.57 4.63
CA ALA A 148 4.73 3.94 3.49
C ALA A 148 5.28 2.53 3.80
N ILE A 149 5.50 2.16 5.07
CA ILE A 149 5.90 0.79 5.44
C ILE A 149 4.71 -0.13 5.77
N VAL A 150 3.47 0.35 5.73
CA VAL A 150 2.28 -0.50 5.99
C VAL A 150 2.25 -1.75 5.11
N PRO A 151 2.51 -1.69 3.78
CA PRO A 151 2.59 -2.90 2.96
C PRO A 151 3.68 -3.88 3.43
N VAL A 152 4.83 -3.37 3.88
CA VAL A 152 5.90 -4.21 4.45
C VAL A 152 5.44 -4.93 5.71
N LEU A 153 4.70 -4.25 6.59
CA LEU A 153 4.14 -4.88 7.80
C LEU A 153 3.14 -6.01 7.44
N LYS A 154 2.34 -5.83 6.38
CA LYS A 154 1.51 -6.91 5.83
C LYS A 154 2.36 -8.07 5.31
N GLY A 155 3.48 -7.77 4.64
CA GLY A 155 4.47 -8.75 4.22
C GLY A 155 5.01 -9.59 5.37
N PHE A 156 5.36 -8.98 6.51
CA PHE A 156 5.77 -9.73 7.71
C PHE A 156 4.69 -10.67 8.23
N CYS A 157 3.42 -10.24 8.22
CA CYS A 157 2.32 -11.11 8.62
C CYS A 157 2.15 -12.28 7.65
N TYR A 158 2.25 -12.02 6.33
CA TYR A 158 2.18 -13.06 5.31
C TYR A 158 3.29 -14.09 5.46
N LEU A 159 4.54 -13.65 5.59
CA LEU A 159 5.71 -14.54 5.77
C LEU A 159 5.66 -15.31 7.09
N GLY A 160 5.08 -14.71 8.14
CA GLY A 160 4.88 -15.35 9.44
C GLY A 160 3.61 -16.20 9.55
N GLU A 161 2.89 -16.44 8.44
CA GLU A 161 1.61 -17.17 8.38
C GLU A 161 0.57 -16.65 9.39
N ARG A 162 0.51 -15.32 9.55
CA ARG A 162 -0.43 -14.64 10.44
C ARG A 162 -1.60 -14.02 9.68
N VAL A 163 -2.67 -13.76 10.42
CA VAL A 163 -3.76 -12.90 9.96
C VAL A 163 -3.18 -11.52 9.64
N ILE A 164 -3.62 -10.92 8.54
CA ILE A 164 -3.19 -9.60 8.09
C ILE A 164 -4.30 -8.58 8.41
N PRO A 165 -4.16 -7.74 9.46
CA PRO A 165 -5.17 -6.75 9.80
C PRO A 165 -5.13 -5.53 8.87
N ASN A 166 -6.27 -4.85 8.73
CA ASN A 166 -6.39 -3.63 7.91
C ASN A 166 -6.12 -2.32 8.69
N ASN A 167 -5.91 -2.38 10.00
CA ASN A 167 -5.57 -1.21 10.81
C ASN A 167 -4.15 -1.33 11.37
N LEU A 168 -3.47 -0.18 11.48
CA LEU A 168 -2.06 -0.13 11.86
C LEU A 168 -1.79 -0.67 13.28
N SER A 169 -2.72 -0.49 14.21
CA SER A 169 -2.56 -0.96 15.60
C SER A 169 -2.48 -2.49 15.65
N ASP A 170 -3.48 -3.18 15.10
CA ASP A 170 -3.53 -4.64 15.09
C ASP A 170 -2.44 -5.22 14.20
N LEU A 171 -2.14 -4.57 13.08
CA LEU A 171 -1.06 -4.97 12.20
C LEU A 171 0.30 -4.90 12.91
N SER A 172 0.55 -3.84 13.67
CA SER A 172 1.77 -3.70 14.48
C SER A 172 1.87 -4.77 15.56
N ALA A 173 0.74 -5.17 16.17
CA ALA A 173 0.70 -6.24 17.14
C ALA A 173 1.04 -7.61 16.51
N GLN A 174 0.46 -7.92 15.35
CA GLN A 174 0.78 -9.16 14.62
C GLN A 174 2.27 -9.22 14.22
N VAL A 175 2.81 -8.13 13.69
CA VAL A 175 4.25 -8.08 13.33
C VAL A 175 5.14 -8.18 14.57
N ALA A 176 4.74 -7.61 15.71
CA ALA A 176 5.48 -7.76 16.97
C ALA A 176 5.55 -9.23 17.43
N GLU A 177 4.50 -10.02 17.22
CA GLU A 177 4.53 -11.46 17.54
C GLU A 177 5.53 -12.24 16.67
N VAL A 178 5.59 -11.90 15.38
CA VAL A 178 6.48 -12.53 14.39
C VAL A 178 7.94 -12.13 14.63
N THR A 179 8.20 -10.83 14.83
CA THR A 179 9.56 -10.26 14.85
C THR A 179 10.15 -10.12 16.25
N LYS A 180 9.32 -10.20 17.30
CA LYS A 180 9.66 -9.86 18.70
C LYS A 180 10.08 -8.40 18.92
N LEU A 181 9.74 -7.51 17.99
CA LEU A 181 10.00 -6.07 18.07
C LEU A 181 8.83 -5.33 18.73
N ASN A 182 9.11 -4.22 19.40
CA ASN A 182 8.07 -3.34 19.92
C ASN A 182 7.67 -2.28 18.87
N LEU A 183 6.48 -2.44 18.30
CA LEU A 183 5.91 -1.55 17.28
C LEU A 183 4.68 -0.76 17.78
N SER A 184 4.37 -0.85 19.08
CA SER A 184 3.15 -0.28 19.67
C SER A 184 3.02 1.25 19.52
N LEU A 185 4.15 1.95 19.34
CA LEU A 185 4.19 3.40 19.19
C LEU A 185 3.88 3.89 17.77
N LEU A 186 3.89 3.02 16.75
CA LEU A 186 3.68 3.46 15.36
C LEU A 186 2.33 4.14 15.18
N ASN A 187 1.27 3.58 15.77
CA ASN A 187 -0.07 4.15 15.65
C ASN A 187 -0.20 5.52 16.33
N SER A 188 0.45 5.74 17.48
CA SER A 188 0.40 7.04 18.17
C SER A 188 1.23 8.09 17.43
N TRP A 189 2.36 7.70 16.83
CA TRP A 189 3.23 8.60 16.08
C TRP A 189 2.61 9.14 14.79
N VAL A 190 1.78 8.35 14.11
CA VAL A 190 1.05 8.79 12.90
C VAL A 190 0.08 9.95 13.21
N GLN A 191 -0.38 10.07 14.46
CA GLN A 191 -1.36 11.06 14.90
C GLN A 191 -0.73 12.31 15.55
N LEU A 192 0.60 12.43 15.54
CA LEU A 192 1.28 13.57 16.16
C LEU A 192 1.17 14.83 15.31
N ASP A 193 0.83 15.95 15.95
CA ASP A 193 0.96 17.29 15.32
C ASP A 193 2.40 17.79 15.30
N LYS A 194 3.23 17.28 16.22
CA LYS A 194 4.63 17.67 16.43
C LYS A 194 5.43 16.46 16.90
N ALA A 195 6.63 16.31 16.34
CA ALA A 195 7.62 15.33 16.77
C ALA A 195 8.94 16.03 17.10
N ASP A 196 9.76 15.38 17.91
CA ASP A 196 11.14 15.79 18.16
C ASP A 196 12.12 14.80 17.54
N ILE A 197 13.41 15.12 17.64
CA ILE A 197 14.47 14.27 17.09
C ILE A 197 14.58 12.91 17.79
N TYR A 198 14.11 12.79 19.04
CA TYR A 198 14.16 11.53 19.78
C TYR A 198 13.16 10.51 19.22
N ILE A 199 11.94 10.96 18.90
CA ILE A 199 10.94 10.14 18.22
C ILE A 199 11.46 9.64 16.86
N ILE A 200 12.05 10.54 16.07
CA ILE A 200 12.65 10.18 14.78
C ILE A 200 13.75 9.13 14.93
N LYS A 201 14.65 9.28 15.91
CA LYS A 201 15.70 8.30 16.19
C LYS A 201 15.11 6.93 16.51
N ASN A 202 14.12 6.86 17.40
CA ASN A 202 13.47 5.59 17.74
C ASN A 202 12.80 4.95 16.52
N TYR A 203 12.18 5.74 15.66
CA TYR A 203 11.61 5.24 14.42
C TYR A 203 12.67 4.69 13.44
N LEU A 204 13.81 5.35 13.30
CA LEU A 204 14.93 4.84 12.51
C LEU A 204 15.48 3.51 13.06
N GLU A 205 15.53 3.35 14.39
CA GLU A 205 15.90 2.08 15.03
C GLU A 205 14.86 0.98 14.76
N ILE A 206 13.56 1.31 14.71
CA ILE A 206 12.51 0.36 14.31
C ILE A 206 12.73 -0.11 12.86
N LEU A 207 12.97 0.81 11.91
CA LEU A 207 13.23 0.45 10.51
C LEU A 207 14.46 -0.44 10.36
N HIS A 208 15.53 -0.13 11.08
CA HIS A 208 16.74 -0.96 11.09
C HIS A 208 16.45 -2.34 11.69
N SER A 209 15.75 -2.40 12.82
CA SER A 209 15.40 -3.65 13.49
C SER A 209 14.49 -4.53 12.64
N LEU A 210 13.52 -3.95 11.92
CA LEU A 210 12.69 -4.66 10.94
C LEU A 210 13.54 -5.23 9.81
N THR A 211 14.53 -4.48 9.31
CA THR A 211 15.45 -4.98 8.27
C THR A 211 16.22 -6.21 8.77
N VAL A 212 16.75 -6.17 10.01
CA VAL A 212 17.46 -7.29 10.62
C VAL A 212 16.52 -8.48 10.92
N ALA A 213 15.28 -8.20 11.31
CA ALA A 213 14.28 -9.24 11.55
C ALA A 213 13.86 -9.94 10.26
N LEU A 214 13.81 -9.20 9.14
CA LEU A 214 13.54 -9.76 7.83
C LEU A 214 14.55 -10.85 7.52
N ASP A 215 15.85 -10.66 7.74
CA ASP A 215 16.90 -11.67 7.48
C ASP A 215 16.71 -13.03 8.21
N LYS A 216 15.85 -13.08 9.22
CA LYS A 216 15.63 -14.27 10.08
C LYS A 216 14.32 -15.00 9.81
N ILE A 217 13.47 -14.47 8.92
CA ILE A 217 12.13 -14.98 8.59
C ILE A 217 12.14 -15.78 7.29
#